data_AF-A0A925Q9J7-F1
#
_entry.id   AF-A0A925Q9J7-F1
#
_cell.length_a   1.000
_cell.length_b   1.000
_cell.length_c   1.000
_cell.angle_alpha   90.00
_cell.angle_beta   90.00
_cell.angle_gamma   90.00
#
_symmetry.space_group_name_H-M   'P 1'
#
loop_
_entity.id
_entity.type
_entity.pdbx_description
1 polymer ?
#
loop_
_entity_poly.entity_id
_entity_poly.type
_entity_poly.pdbx_seq_one_letter_code
_entity_poly.pdbx_strand_id
1 'polypeptide(L)'
;MSSNDPRPGENPPTRPEAQQKRTVRDVPGCIKYIILLFLLLLFFGEYYAGEYRGFPRVSQIVWLILFIKLLLILLLIILIWVQRQLFCEITSPIGCAIKEYDPILHKWIIRVLGTASGTAFGNYSLSVTLGGISYPMPVIYPGGGSSGTSPVTNGELGRLDVTGIDPDAYRVTLTVNPSGWGSACSTWQEFTILLKSVSITSIGAVTAQIIGLHPDDPTEILKQVKASPDPANPEASVGGSISVGGTADYYGCGRQMSEYVLQHKELPVTHPNTWQQDAADPWADINLPLPFGDTLHPRTYDSIFGTMDNTIKTPNFLTRQWSNVDILQYIDITTPPFLFYDKKWVTTGLAWGTGTAGSSSALNGRYTVRLRVKHQVIIGPPDPTPPELYDAATVWIDNRQIEGRITGMGVSGGIDFSACEELSLSQFVIPGSPATRNNADIKGRAWDPVILDTYVDTSGMPPTTTTIKPNDNFANYTLQFKKDGSVSFVTPPMVTSGTRMPDLLQEAPLALLVDPLPPAPPDTGVLLSWDIVAALDAGPRPDDPAAVAPSPKIYRGERCAYLIRLDVADTTLVSESTVHHIQHDWPFCIMNDIPDDLVPDVVNTPWP
;
A
#
# COMPACT_ATOMS: atom_id res chain seq x y z
N MET A 1 46.58 -34.06 14.52
CA MET A 1 46.65 -35.49 14.91
C MET A 1 45.34 -36.14 14.54
N SER A 2 45.39 -37.39 14.10
CA SER A 2 44.30 -38.25 13.60
C SER A 2 43.98 -38.12 12.10
N SER A 3 44.70 -38.96 11.34
CA SER A 3 44.52 -39.35 9.95
C SER A 3 43.63 -40.58 9.92
N ASN A 4 42.54 -40.58 9.14
CA ASN A 4 41.77 -41.78 8.83
C ASN A 4 41.70 -41.94 7.31
N ASP A 5 42.33 -43.01 6.81
CA ASP A 5 42.20 -43.53 5.45
C ASP A 5 40.77 -44.01 5.16
N PRO A 6 40.25 -43.84 3.93
CA PRO A 6 39.09 -44.57 3.45
C PRO A 6 39.47 -45.85 2.72
N ARG A 7 38.72 -46.93 3.03
CA ARG A 7 38.73 -48.22 2.34
C ARG A 7 38.23 -48.10 0.89
N PRO A 8 38.73 -48.92 -0.05
CA PRO A 8 38.12 -49.07 -1.36
C PRO A 8 37.11 -50.23 -1.36
N GLY A 9 35.90 -49.99 -1.87
CA GLY A 9 35.01 -51.07 -2.28
C GLY A 9 33.54 -50.78 -2.02
N GLU A 10 32.87 -50.20 -3.02
CA GLU A 10 31.50 -50.56 -3.40
C GLU A 10 31.17 -49.93 -4.76
N ASN A 11 30.86 -50.78 -5.74
CA ASN A 11 30.48 -50.37 -7.09
C ASN A 11 29.04 -49.81 -7.08
N PRO A 12 28.78 -48.58 -7.56
CA PRO A 12 27.43 -48.09 -7.74
C PRO A 12 26.76 -48.73 -8.97
N PRO A 13 25.42 -48.87 -8.96
CA PRO A 13 24.66 -49.57 -10.00
C PRO A 13 24.72 -48.81 -11.33
N THR A 14 24.92 -49.59 -12.40
CA THR A 14 24.98 -49.17 -13.80
C THR A 14 23.72 -48.41 -14.19
N ARG A 15 23.89 -47.11 -14.41
CA ARG A 15 22.86 -46.20 -14.96
C ARG A 15 22.55 -46.64 -16.40
N PRO A 16 21.28 -46.68 -16.84
CA PRO A 16 20.95 -47.01 -18.22
C PRO A 16 21.60 -45.97 -19.14
N GLU A 17 22.45 -46.44 -20.06
CA GLU A 17 23.02 -45.64 -21.14
C GLU A 17 21.89 -44.95 -21.90
N ALA A 18 21.80 -43.63 -21.72
CA ALA A 18 21.02 -42.78 -22.59
C ALA A 18 21.56 -43.01 -24.01
N GLN A 19 20.71 -43.56 -24.89
CA GLN A 19 21.00 -43.70 -26.31
C GLN A 19 21.53 -42.35 -26.83
N GLN A 20 22.83 -42.29 -27.09
CA GLN A 20 23.45 -41.20 -27.83
C GLN A 20 22.82 -41.20 -29.21
N LYS A 21 21.82 -40.33 -29.37
CA LYS A 21 21.22 -39.99 -30.65
C LYS A 21 22.35 -39.45 -31.50
N ARG A 22 22.83 -40.25 -32.46
CA ARG A 22 23.87 -39.88 -33.42
C ARG A 22 23.47 -38.54 -34.05
N THR A 23 24.14 -37.48 -33.63
CA THR A 23 24.10 -36.17 -34.30
C THR A 23 24.75 -36.36 -35.66
N VAL A 24 23.91 -36.48 -36.70
CA VAL A 24 24.35 -36.37 -38.08
C VAL A 24 24.97 -34.98 -38.22
N ARG A 25 26.28 -34.92 -38.42
CA ARG A 25 27.00 -33.67 -38.65
C ARG A 25 26.49 -33.08 -39.96
N ASP A 26 25.68 -32.04 -39.85
CA ASP A 26 25.28 -31.25 -41.00
C ASP A 26 26.52 -30.67 -41.68
N VAL A 27 26.57 -30.80 -43.00
CA VAL A 27 27.61 -30.17 -43.83
C VAL A 27 27.54 -28.65 -43.61
N PRO A 28 28.64 -27.98 -43.21
CA PRO A 28 28.68 -26.55 -42.90
C PRO A 28 27.99 -25.71 -43.99
N GLY A 29 27.17 -24.75 -43.58
CA GLY A 29 26.35 -23.93 -44.50
C GLY A 29 27.15 -23.32 -45.66
N CYS A 30 28.40 -22.88 -45.40
CA CYS A 30 29.29 -22.33 -46.43
C CYS A 30 29.58 -23.32 -47.57
N ILE A 31 29.69 -24.62 -47.30
CA ILE A 31 30.01 -25.62 -48.34
C ILE A 31 28.86 -25.73 -49.34
N LYS A 32 27.61 -25.56 -48.92
CA LYS A 32 26.44 -25.62 -49.83
C LYS A 32 26.39 -24.43 -50.76
N TYR A 33 26.72 -23.24 -50.27
CA TYR A 33 26.86 -22.04 -51.11
C TYR A 33 28.05 -22.14 -52.06
N ILE A 34 29.17 -22.73 -51.61
CA ILE A 34 30.34 -22.98 -52.49
C ILE A 34 29.99 -24.00 -53.58
N ILE A 35 29.27 -25.09 -53.25
CA ILE A 35 28.80 -26.07 -54.24
C ILE A 35 27.81 -25.43 -55.22
N LEU A 36 26.87 -24.60 -54.74
CA LEU A 36 25.93 -23.87 -55.60
C LEU A 36 26.67 -22.93 -56.55
N LEU A 37 27.63 -22.15 -56.02
CA LEU A 37 28.46 -21.24 -56.80
C LEU A 37 29.26 -22.00 -57.86
N PHE A 38 29.84 -23.14 -57.49
CA PHE A 38 30.62 -23.98 -58.42
C PHE A 38 29.73 -24.58 -59.52
N LEU A 39 28.52 -25.04 -59.17
CA LEU A 39 27.53 -25.54 -60.14
C LEU A 39 27.07 -24.44 -61.10
N LEU A 40 26.84 -23.22 -60.60
CA LEU A 40 26.49 -22.07 -61.42
C LEU A 40 27.65 -21.66 -62.33
N LEU A 41 28.88 -21.59 -61.82
CA LEU A 41 30.07 -21.27 -62.60
C LEU A 41 30.32 -22.29 -63.71
N LEU A 42 30.16 -23.58 -63.43
CA LEU A 42 30.25 -24.64 -64.44
C LEU A 42 29.16 -24.49 -65.51
N PHE A 43 27.92 -24.21 -65.10
CA PHE A 43 26.81 -24.00 -66.02
C PHE A 43 27.07 -22.80 -66.95
N PHE A 44 27.51 -21.66 -66.40
CA PHE A 44 27.84 -20.48 -67.19
C PHE A 44 29.09 -20.68 -68.06
N GLY A 45 30.09 -21.42 -67.57
CA GLY A 45 31.30 -21.77 -68.31
C GLY A 45 30.98 -22.61 -69.56
N GLU A 46 30.14 -23.64 -69.42
CA GLU A 46 29.69 -24.49 -70.54
C GLU A 46 28.79 -23.71 -71.52
N TYR A 47 27.94 -22.83 -71.00
CA TYR A 47 27.15 -21.92 -71.83
C TYR A 47 28.02 -20.99 -72.67
N TYR A 48 29.05 -20.40 -72.07
CA TYR A 48 29.95 -19.48 -72.75
C TYR A 48 30.88 -20.19 -73.74
N ALA A 49 31.33 -21.42 -73.42
CA ALA A 49 32.11 -22.28 -74.32
C ALA A 49 31.34 -22.68 -75.59
N GLY A 50 30.04 -22.39 -75.67
CA GLY A 50 29.23 -22.59 -76.87
C GLY A 50 28.75 -24.02 -77.06
N GLU A 51 28.89 -24.87 -76.04
CA GLU A 51 28.46 -26.26 -76.05
C GLU A 51 26.94 -26.41 -76.30
N TYR A 52 26.20 -25.33 -76.05
CA TYR A 52 24.75 -25.23 -76.28
C TYR A 52 24.35 -24.36 -77.48
N ARG A 53 25.27 -23.86 -78.32
CA ARG A 53 24.93 -22.97 -79.46
C ARG A 53 24.29 -23.69 -80.67
N GLY A 54 24.15 -25.03 -80.62
CA GLY A 54 23.69 -25.88 -81.73
C GLY A 54 22.33 -26.56 -81.53
N PHE A 55 21.35 -25.93 -80.87
CA PHE A 55 19.98 -26.46 -80.77
C PHE A 55 19.36 -26.54 -82.17
N PRO A 56 19.13 -27.74 -82.77
CA PRO A 56 18.66 -29.00 -82.17
C PRO A 56 19.52 -30.26 -82.48
N ARG A 57 20.78 -30.12 -82.90
CA ARG A 57 21.64 -31.27 -83.31
C ARG A 57 22.52 -31.82 -82.19
N VAL A 58 22.31 -31.34 -80.96
CA VAL A 58 23.13 -31.73 -79.82
C VAL A 58 22.84 -33.19 -79.44
N SER A 59 23.89 -33.98 -79.23
CA SER A 59 23.83 -35.37 -78.75
C SER A 59 22.93 -35.49 -77.52
N GLN A 60 22.10 -36.54 -77.46
CA GLN A 60 21.23 -36.84 -76.30
C GLN A 60 22.00 -36.86 -74.96
N ILE A 61 23.29 -37.20 -74.99
CA ILE A 61 24.15 -37.24 -73.80
C ILE A 61 24.34 -35.84 -73.20
N VAL A 62 24.54 -34.82 -74.04
CA VAL A 62 24.74 -33.43 -73.57
C VAL A 62 23.46 -32.89 -72.94
N TRP A 63 22.30 -33.27 -73.50
CA TRP A 63 20.98 -32.91 -72.96
C TRP A 63 20.74 -33.52 -71.58
N LEU A 64 21.14 -34.79 -71.39
CA LEU A 64 21.05 -35.48 -70.11
C LEU A 64 21.93 -34.81 -69.04
N ILE A 65 23.16 -34.41 -69.39
CA ILE A 65 24.09 -33.74 -68.46
C ILE A 65 23.52 -32.38 -68.01
N LEU A 66 23.01 -31.57 -68.95
CA LEU A 66 22.38 -30.29 -68.66
C LEU A 66 21.17 -30.45 -67.71
N PHE A 67 20.31 -31.44 -67.99
CA PHE A 67 19.14 -31.73 -67.16
C PHE A 67 19.54 -32.13 -65.74
N ILE A 68 20.54 -33.01 -65.57
CA ILE A 68 21.03 -33.43 -64.26
C ILE A 68 21.60 -32.23 -63.48
N LYS A 69 22.35 -31.33 -64.14
CA LYS A 69 22.88 -30.12 -63.48
C LYS A 69 21.78 -29.17 -63.02
N LEU A 70 20.78 -28.90 -63.87
CA LEU A 70 19.64 -28.07 -63.50
C LEU A 70 18.85 -28.70 -62.34
N LEU A 71 18.66 -30.02 -62.36
CA LEU A 71 18.02 -30.76 -61.26
C LEU A 71 18.82 -30.62 -59.96
N LEU A 72 20.16 -30.75 -60.01
CA LEU A 72 21.03 -30.58 -58.85
C LEU A 72 20.99 -29.14 -58.30
N ILE A 73 21.01 -28.12 -59.16
CA ILE A 73 20.86 -26.72 -58.75
C ILE A 73 19.50 -26.49 -58.09
N LEU A 74 18.41 -27.00 -58.69
CA LEU A 74 17.05 -26.90 -58.14
C LEU A 74 16.96 -27.61 -56.78
N LEU A 75 17.44 -28.84 -56.67
CA LEU A 75 17.49 -29.60 -55.42
C LEU A 75 18.31 -28.87 -54.35
N LEU A 76 19.43 -28.25 -54.73
CA LEU A 76 20.29 -27.51 -53.80
C LEU A 76 19.63 -26.20 -53.33
N ILE A 77 18.94 -25.47 -54.22
CA ILE A 77 18.15 -24.29 -53.86
C ILE A 77 16.98 -24.68 -52.95
N ILE A 78 16.26 -25.75 -53.28
CA ILE A 78 15.20 -26.30 -52.41
C ILE A 78 15.80 -26.71 -51.07
N LEU A 79 16.97 -27.36 -51.04
CA LEU A 79 17.68 -27.68 -49.80
C LEU A 79 18.00 -26.41 -49.00
N ILE A 80 18.58 -25.38 -49.60
CA ILE A 80 18.91 -24.11 -48.92
C ILE A 80 17.63 -23.44 -48.39
N TRP A 81 16.54 -23.46 -49.16
CA TRP A 81 15.25 -22.90 -48.76
C TRP A 81 14.59 -23.72 -47.64
N VAL A 82 14.69 -25.06 -47.70
CA VAL A 82 14.26 -26.01 -46.67
C VAL A 82 15.18 -25.99 -45.44
N GLN A 83 16.39 -25.45 -45.55
CA GLN A 83 17.30 -25.22 -44.42
C GLN A 83 16.97 -23.96 -43.60
N ARG A 84 15.72 -23.48 -43.70
CA ARG A 84 14.90 -23.03 -42.56
C ARG A 84 15.68 -22.11 -41.60
N GLN A 85 15.76 -20.84 -41.98
CA GLN A 85 16.33 -19.80 -41.12
C GLN A 85 15.43 -19.59 -39.90
N LEU A 86 15.92 -20.03 -38.75
CA LEU A 86 15.40 -19.62 -37.45
C LEU A 86 16.09 -18.32 -37.05
N PHE A 87 15.32 -17.36 -36.55
CA PHE A 87 15.82 -16.12 -35.99
C PHE A 87 15.72 -16.22 -34.48
N CYS A 88 16.86 -16.08 -33.80
CA CYS A 88 16.95 -16.01 -32.36
C CYS A 88 17.79 -14.80 -31.96
N GLU A 89 17.16 -13.84 -31.29
CA GLU A 89 17.79 -12.60 -30.82
C GLU A 89 17.16 -12.21 -29.48
N ILE A 90 17.98 -11.74 -28.53
CA ILE A 90 17.52 -11.14 -27.28
C ILE A 90 17.94 -9.67 -27.33
N THR A 91 16.98 -8.76 -27.25
CA THR A 91 17.22 -7.30 -27.25
C THR A 91 17.11 -6.70 -25.85
N SER A 92 16.49 -7.42 -24.90
CA SER A 92 16.40 -7.05 -23.48
C SER A 92 16.23 -8.31 -22.64
N PRO A 93 16.77 -8.38 -21.40
CA PRO A 93 17.53 -7.35 -20.70
C PRO A 93 19.00 -7.26 -21.16
N ILE A 94 19.57 -6.04 -21.17
CA ILE A 94 21.00 -5.80 -21.44
C ILE A 94 21.59 -4.97 -20.30
N GLY A 95 22.74 -5.36 -19.78
CA GLY A 95 23.46 -4.57 -18.77
C GLY A 95 22.71 -4.57 -17.44
N CYS A 96 22.05 -3.47 -17.08
CA CYS A 96 21.35 -3.35 -15.81
C CYS A 96 19.83 -3.43 -15.99
N ALA A 97 19.23 -4.52 -15.52
CA ALA A 97 17.80 -4.79 -15.65
C ALA A 97 17.04 -4.36 -14.38
N ILE A 98 16.06 -3.48 -14.54
CA ILE A 98 15.19 -3.05 -13.43
C ILE A 98 14.15 -4.14 -13.19
N LYS A 99 13.96 -4.54 -11.93
CA LYS A 99 12.81 -5.38 -11.55
C LYS A 99 11.52 -4.56 -11.62
N GLU A 100 10.50 -5.08 -12.27
CA GLU A 100 9.16 -4.48 -12.34
C GLU A 100 8.18 -5.29 -11.48
N TYR A 101 7.29 -4.64 -10.74
CA TYR A 101 6.19 -5.35 -10.08
C TYR A 101 5.04 -5.54 -11.06
N ASP A 102 4.64 -6.80 -11.29
CA ASP A 102 3.47 -7.13 -12.09
C ASP A 102 2.25 -7.32 -11.15
N PRO A 103 1.28 -6.39 -11.14
CA PRO A 103 0.15 -6.45 -10.22
C PRO A 103 -0.83 -7.58 -10.54
N ILE A 104 -0.83 -8.11 -11.78
CA ILE A 104 -1.71 -9.22 -12.15
C ILE A 104 -1.17 -10.51 -11.56
N LEU A 105 0.15 -10.71 -11.69
CA LEU A 105 0.83 -11.90 -11.21
C LEU A 105 1.20 -11.82 -9.72
N HIS A 106 1.11 -10.63 -9.12
CA HIS A 106 1.60 -10.31 -7.77
C HIS A 106 3.07 -10.72 -7.58
N LYS A 107 3.90 -10.49 -8.61
CA LYS A 107 5.30 -10.96 -8.68
C LYS A 107 6.23 -9.87 -9.18
N TRP A 108 7.48 -9.94 -8.77
CA TRP A 108 8.55 -9.12 -9.34
C TRP A 108 9.10 -9.82 -10.57
N ILE A 109 9.12 -9.13 -11.71
CA ILE A 109 9.50 -9.71 -13.01
C ILE A 109 10.60 -8.91 -13.71
N ILE A 110 11.28 -9.56 -14.66
CA ILE A 110 12.08 -8.92 -15.70
C ILE A 110 11.57 -9.39 -17.05
N ARG A 111 11.27 -8.46 -17.96
CA ARG A 111 10.80 -8.78 -19.31
C ARG A 111 11.98 -9.13 -20.22
N VAL A 112 11.87 -10.26 -20.90
CA VAL A 112 12.80 -10.67 -21.95
C VAL A 112 12.19 -10.29 -23.29
N LEU A 113 12.82 -9.37 -24.01
CA LEU A 113 12.39 -8.93 -25.33
C LEU A 113 13.34 -9.47 -26.39
N GLY A 114 12.82 -9.72 -27.58
CA GLY A 114 13.63 -10.16 -28.71
C GLY A 114 12.83 -10.78 -29.84
N THR A 115 13.50 -11.64 -30.60
CA THR A 115 12.94 -12.34 -31.76
C THR A 115 13.16 -13.83 -31.62
N ALA A 116 12.06 -14.59 -31.71
CA ALA A 116 12.05 -16.05 -31.78
C ALA A 116 11.07 -16.44 -32.91
N SER A 117 11.58 -16.51 -34.13
CA SER A 117 10.74 -16.72 -35.31
C SER A 117 11.47 -17.51 -36.41
N GLY A 118 10.82 -17.70 -37.55
CA GLY A 118 11.40 -18.36 -38.72
C GLY A 118 10.39 -19.26 -39.44
N THR A 119 10.73 -19.64 -40.67
CA THR A 119 9.85 -20.46 -41.55
C THR A 119 9.63 -21.88 -41.02
N ALA A 120 10.40 -22.28 -40.01
CA ALA A 120 10.39 -23.59 -39.37
C ALA A 120 9.98 -23.58 -37.91
N PHE A 121 9.54 -22.43 -37.41
CA PHE A 121 9.39 -22.23 -35.98
C PHE A 121 8.54 -23.36 -35.35
N GLY A 122 9.05 -23.95 -34.28
CA GLY A 122 8.35 -24.96 -33.49
C GLY A 122 7.98 -24.41 -32.12
N ASN A 123 9.00 -24.13 -31.31
CA ASN A 123 8.85 -23.45 -30.03
C ASN A 123 10.15 -22.73 -29.67
N TYR A 124 10.13 -21.94 -28.60
CA TYR A 124 11.33 -21.44 -27.97
C TYR A 124 11.28 -21.61 -26.46
N SER A 125 12.45 -21.70 -25.85
CA SER A 125 12.62 -21.69 -24.40
C SER A 125 13.66 -20.66 -23.97
N LEU A 126 13.45 -20.11 -22.78
CA LEU A 126 14.37 -19.27 -22.04
C LEU A 126 14.91 -20.09 -20.87
N SER A 127 16.22 -20.06 -20.67
CA SER A 127 16.89 -20.59 -19.48
C SER A 127 17.79 -19.52 -18.88
N VAL A 128 17.96 -19.56 -17.57
CA VAL A 128 18.80 -18.59 -16.85
C VAL A 128 19.96 -19.34 -16.20
N THR A 129 21.14 -18.75 -16.25
CA THR A 129 22.34 -19.26 -15.59
C THR A 129 22.97 -18.19 -14.69
N LEU A 130 23.56 -18.62 -13.58
CA LEU A 130 24.33 -17.79 -12.65
C LEU A 130 25.72 -18.39 -12.54
N GLY A 131 26.77 -17.63 -12.87
CA GLY A 131 28.15 -18.15 -12.92
C GLY A 131 28.32 -19.36 -13.86
N GLY A 132 27.50 -19.46 -14.91
CA GLY A 132 27.48 -20.59 -15.85
C GLY A 132 26.71 -21.82 -15.39
N ILE A 133 26.15 -21.83 -14.18
CA ILE A 133 25.34 -22.92 -13.63
C ILE A 133 23.85 -22.61 -13.88
N SER A 134 23.07 -23.62 -14.27
CA SER A 134 21.61 -23.46 -14.43
C SER A 134 20.98 -22.95 -13.14
N TYR A 135 20.29 -21.82 -13.23
CA TYR A 135 19.60 -21.21 -12.11
C TYR A 135 18.09 -21.39 -12.29
N PRO A 136 17.37 -21.93 -11.29
CA PRO A 136 15.95 -22.25 -11.42
C PRO A 136 15.08 -20.99 -11.31
N MET A 137 15.18 -20.09 -12.29
CA MET A 137 14.34 -18.91 -12.41
C MET A 137 13.08 -19.25 -13.21
N PRO A 138 11.87 -19.20 -12.63
CA PRO A 138 10.64 -19.48 -13.36
C PRO A 138 10.46 -18.49 -14.52
N VAL A 139 10.05 -19.01 -15.68
CA VAL A 139 9.73 -18.21 -16.86
C VAL A 139 8.25 -18.29 -17.14
N ILE A 140 7.61 -17.14 -17.30
CA ILE A 140 6.19 -17.01 -17.65
C ILE A 140 6.13 -16.62 -19.12
N TYR A 141 5.75 -17.56 -19.98
CA TYR A 141 5.64 -17.32 -21.41
C TYR A 141 4.31 -16.67 -21.78
N PRO A 142 4.26 -15.85 -22.84
CA PRO A 142 3.01 -15.40 -23.43
C PRO A 142 2.11 -16.61 -23.75
N GLY A 143 0.88 -16.61 -23.26
CA GLY A 143 -0.06 -17.73 -23.40
C GLY A 143 0.02 -18.82 -22.32
N GLY A 144 0.92 -18.71 -21.34
CA GLY A 144 0.92 -19.53 -20.11
C GLY A 144 1.48 -20.95 -20.24
N GLY A 145 2.11 -21.30 -21.36
CA GLY A 145 2.76 -22.60 -21.56
C GLY A 145 4.10 -22.73 -20.83
N SER A 146 4.69 -23.93 -20.85
CA SER A 146 6.06 -24.19 -20.36
C SER A 146 7.17 -23.76 -21.34
N SER A 147 6.78 -23.36 -22.55
CA SER A 147 7.63 -22.82 -23.62
C SER A 147 6.80 -21.88 -24.49
N GLY A 148 7.45 -21.01 -25.25
CA GLY A 148 6.79 -20.15 -26.22
C GLY A 148 6.46 -20.91 -27.49
N THR A 149 5.17 -21.10 -27.79
CA THR A 149 4.68 -21.86 -28.95
C THR A 149 4.25 -20.99 -30.13
N SER A 150 4.30 -19.67 -29.97
CA SER A 150 4.00 -18.70 -31.04
C SER A 150 5.27 -17.95 -31.43
N PRO A 151 5.52 -17.71 -32.73
CA PRO A 151 6.66 -16.93 -33.16
C PRO A 151 6.53 -15.48 -32.68
N VAL A 152 7.63 -14.91 -32.20
CA VAL A 152 7.73 -13.53 -31.71
C VAL A 152 8.75 -12.80 -32.56
N THR A 153 8.42 -11.60 -33.02
CA THR A 153 9.37 -10.72 -33.74
C THR A 153 9.41 -9.37 -33.04
N ASN A 154 10.58 -9.00 -32.53
CA ASN A 154 10.80 -7.76 -31.77
C ASN A 154 9.74 -7.52 -30.68
N GLY A 155 9.45 -8.54 -29.86
CA GLY A 155 8.40 -8.53 -28.86
C GLY A 155 8.78 -9.24 -27.58
N GLU A 156 7.80 -9.44 -26.69
CA GLU A 156 8.01 -10.14 -25.41
C GLU A 156 8.14 -11.66 -25.63
N LEU A 157 9.31 -12.20 -25.29
CA LEU A 157 9.60 -13.63 -25.28
C LEU A 157 9.14 -14.28 -23.95
N GLY A 158 9.12 -13.51 -22.86
CA GLY A 158 8.62 -13.99 -21.58
C GLY A 158 8.99 -13.08 -20.42
N ARG A 159 8.50 -13.43 -19.24
CA ARG A 159 8.76 -12.73 -17.98
C ARG A 159 9.52 -13.67 -17.05
N LEU A 160 10.70 -13.26 -16.62
CA LEU A 160 11.46 -13.98 -15.59
C LEU A 160 10.89 -13.61 -14.22
N ASP A 161 10.47 -14.59 -13.43
CA ASP A 161 10.07 -14.37 -12.03
C ASP A 161 11.31 -14.20 -11.17
N VAL A 162 11.53 -12.98 -10.69
CA VAL A 162 12.69 -12.58 -9.88
C VAL A 162 12.29 -12.25 -8.44
N THR A 163 11.12 -12.74 -8.01
CA THR A 163 10.64 -12.64 -6.64
C THR A 163 11.59 -13.39 -5.70
N GLY A 164 12.15 -12.70 -4.71
CA GLY A 164 13.11 -13.29 -3.77
C GLY A 164 14.50 -13.59 -4.34
N ILE A 165 14.79 -13.21 -5.59
CA ILE A 165 16.10 -13.42 -6.21
C ILE A 165 17.04 -12.27 -5.86
N ASP A 166 18.29 -12.56 -5.49
CA ASP A 166 19.28 -11.52 -5.20
C ASP A 166 19.84 -10.85 -6.47
N PRO A 167 20.22 -9.57 -6.41
CA PRO A 167 21.01 -8.90 -7.42
C PRO A 167 22.39 -9.52 -7.65
N ASP A 168 22.54 -10.15 -8.81
CA ASP A 168 23.80 -10.70 -9.30
C ASP A 168 23.82 -10.63 -10.85
N ALA A 169 24.92 -11.06 -11.48
CA ALA A 169 25.07 -11.19 -12.92
C ALA A 169 24.47 -12.52 -13.41
N TYR A 170 23.36 -12.41 -14.12
CA TYR A 170 22.65 -13.52 -14.73
C TYR A 170 22.87 -13.53 -16.24
N ARG A 171 22.82 -14.72 -16.82
CA ARG A 171 22.78 -14.91 -18.27
C ARG A 171 21.49 -15.59 -18.66
N VAL A 172 20.67 -14.93 -19.47
CA VAL A 172 19.49 -15.52 -20.11
C VAL A 172 19.89 -16.09 -21.46
N THR A 173 19.46 -17.32 -21.74
CA THR A 173 19.70 -18.02 -23.01
C THR A 173 18.37 -18.30 -23.68
N LEU A 174 18.22 -17.83 -24.92
CA LEU A 174 17.10 -18.15 -25.80
C LEU A 174 17.50 -19.34 -26.66
N THR A 175 16.65 -20.36 -26.71
CA THR A 175 16.79 -21.50 -27.63
C THR A 175 15.52 -21.62 -28.44
N VAL A 176 15.61 -21.46 -29.76
CA VAL A 176 14.49 -21.61 -30.71
C VAL A 176 14.63 -22.96 -31.41
N ASN A 177 13.64 -23.82 -31.23
CA ASN A 177 13.61 -25.15 -31.81
C ASN A 177 12.72 -25.17 -33.07
N PRO A 178 13.15 -25.86 -34.14
CA PRO A 178 12.31 -26.06 -35.31
C PRO A 178 11.18 -27.06 -35.03
N SER A 179 10.04 -26.91 -35.71
CA SER A 179 8.90 -27.85 -35.72
C SER A 179 9.18 -29.19 -36.41
N GLY A 180 10.42 -29.44 -36.82
CA GLY A 180 10.83 -30.60 -37.60
C GLY A 180 12.33 -30.77 -37.64
N TRP A 181 12.85 -31.25 -38.77
CA TRP A 181 14.29 -31.49 -38.94
C TRP A 181 15.01 -30.15 -39.09
N GLY A 182 16.06 -29.95 -38.30
CA GLY A 182 16.86 -28.73 -38.29
C GLY A 182 17.61 -28.58 -36.97
N SER A 183 18.64 -27.74 -36.97
CA SER A 183 19.34 -27.34 -35.74
C SER A 183 18.59 -26.23 -35.03
N ALA A 184 18.52 -26.28 -33.70
CA ALA A 184 18.05 -25.16 -32.92
C ALA A 184 18.96 -23.94 -33.09
N CYS A 185 18.38 -22.74 -33.03
CA CYS A 185 19.12 -21.48 -32.92
C CYS A 185 19.24 -21.14 -31.44
N SER A 186 20.42 -20.76 -30.97
CA SER A 186 20.61 -20.32 -29.59
C SER A 186 21.42 -19.04 -29.52
N THR A 187 20.97 -18.12 -28.67
CA THR A 187 21.65 -16.87 -28.35
C THR A 187 21.51 -16.59 -26.86
N TRP A 188 22.38 -15.75 -26.31
CA TRP A 188 22.37 -15.43 -24.89
C TRP A 188 22.66 -13.96 -24.68
N GLN A 189 22.21 -13.45 -23.54
CA GLN A 189 22.46 -12.08 -23.11
C GLN A 189 22.72 -12.05 -21.61
N GLU A 190 23.70 -11.25 -21.20
CA GLU A 190 24.01 -11.00 -19.79
C GLU A 190 23.36 -9.74 -19.28
N PHE A 191 22.89 -9.83 -18.03
CA PHE A 191 22.31 -8.72 -17.30
C PHE A 191 22.56 -8.87 -15.80
N THR A 192 22.67 -7.76 -15.09
CA THR A 192 22.64 -7.68 -13.64
C THR A 192 21.30 -7.13 -13.22
N ILE A 193 20.75 -7.64 -12.13
CA ILE A 193 19.48 -7.14 -11.62
C ILE A 193 19.72 -5.89 -10.78
N LEU A 194 18.90 -4.85 -10.98
CA LEU A 194 18.73 -3.72 -10.08
C LEU A 194 17.38 -3.83 -9.40
N LEU A 195 17.40 -4.03 -8.08
CA LEU A 195 16.22 -3.77 -7.28
C LEU A 195 16.10 -2.26 -7.11
N LYS A 196 15.02 -1.70 -7.66
CA LYS A 196 14.63 -0.30 -7.49
C LYS A 196 13.17 -0.30 -7.05
N SER A 197 12.94 -0.15 -5.76
CA SER A 197 11.61 0.00 -5.18
C SER A 197 11.64 1.20 -4.24
N VAL A 198 11.15 2.34 -4.72
CA VAL A 198 11.01 3.56 -3.91
C VAL A 198 9.55 3.94 -4.00
N SER A 199 8.80 3.70 -2.93
CA SER A 199 7.37 3.96 -2.90
C SER A 199 6.83 4.17 -1.49
N ILE A 200 5.87 5.07 -1.36
CA ILE A 200 4.93 5.20 -0.26
C ILE A 200 3.66 4.46 -0.67
N THR A 201 3.25 3.49 0.15
CA THR A 201 2.05 2.67 -0.05
C THR A 201 0.94 3.02 0.94
N SER A 202 1.28 3.57 2.10
CA SER A 202 0.29 4.00 3.10
C SER A 202 0.83 5.11 3.99
N ILE A 203 -0.08 5.90 4.57
CA ILE A 203 0.20 6.85 5.64
C ILE A 203 -0.87 6.61 6.72
N GLY A 204 -0.44 6.28 7.93
CA GLY A 204 -1.27 5.61 8.94
C GLY A 204 -1.81 4.27 8.41
N ALA A 205 -3.02 3.93 8.83
CA ALA A 205 -3.76 2.76 8.36
C ALA A 205 -4.35 2.92 6.95
N VAL A 206 -4.03 4.01 6.23
CA VAL A 206 -4.71 4.37 4.99
C VAL A 206 -3.78 4.27 3.78
N THR A 207 -4.24 3.58 2.74
CA THR A 207 -3.49 3.37 1.50
C THR A 207 -3.32 4.65 0.69
N ALA A 208 -2.09 4.90 0.24
CA ALA A 208 -1.77 5.93 -0.76
C ALA A 208 -2.04 5.38 -2.17
N GLN A 209 -2.91 6.04 -2.92
CA GLN A 209 -3.38 5.59 -4.23
C GLN A 209 -2.96 6.54 -5.33
N ILE A 210 -2.59 6.00 -6.48
CA ILE A 210 -2.34 6.77 -7.69
C ILE A 210 -3.68 7.24 -8.26
N ILE A 211 -3.89 8.55 -8.29
CA ILE A 211 -5.16 9.14 -8.78
C ILE A 211 -5.03 9.62 -10.22
N GLY A 212 -3.82 9.94 -10.66
CA GLY A 212 -3.55 10.37 -12.01
C GLY A 212 -2.20 11.07 -12.12
N LEU A 213 -2.07 11.92 -13.13
CA LEU A 213 -0.93 12.80 -13.29
C LEU A 213 -1.09 14.04 -12.42
N HIS A 214 0.00 14.64 -11.97
CA HIS A 214 -0.03 15.88 -11.20
C HIS A 214 -0.63 17.02 -12.05
N PRO A 215 -1.55 17.84 -11.51
CA PRO A 215 -2.22 18.89 -12.28
C PRO A 215 -1.26 19.95 -12.81
N ASP A 216 -0.20 20.26 -12.07
CA ASP A 216 0.80 21.26 -12.44
C ASP A 216 1.93 20.69 -13.32
N ASP A 217 2.16 19.37 -13.28
CA ASP A 217 3.18 18.68 -14.08
C ASP A 217 2.70 17.28 -14.52
N PRO A 218 2.34 17.08 -15.80
CA PRO A 218 1.86 15.80 -16.29
C PRO A 218 2.94 14.71 -16.34
N THR A 219 4.21 15.04 -16.08
CA THR A 219 5.29 14.04 -15.94
C THR A 219 5.34 13.41 -14.55
N GLU A 220 4.65 14.01 -13.57
CA GLU A 220 4.59 13.52 -12.21
C GLU A 220 3.30 12.73 -11.93
N ILE A 221 3.38 11.82 -10.96
CA ILE A 221 2.25 11.01 -10.50
C ILE A 221 1.67 11.64 -9.24
N LEU A 222 0.36 11.90 -9.24
CA LEU A 222 -0.36 12.32 -8.06
C LEU A 222 -0.82 11.10 -7.26
N LYS A 223 -0.30 10.97 -6.04
CA LYS A 223 -0.82 10.03 -5.04
C LYS A 223 -1.57 10.74 -3.93
N GLN A 224 -2.68 10.16 -3.52
CA GLN A 224 -3.51 10.66 -2.42
C GLN A 224 -3.86 9.54 -1.45
N VAL A 225 -3.91 9.88 -0.17
CA VAL A 225 -4.41 9.01 0.89
C VAL A 225 -5.94 9.02 0.87
N LYS A 226 -6.55 7.86 0.58
CA LYS A 226 -8.00 7.70 0.41
C LYS A 226 -8.57 6.64 1.33
N ALA A 227 -9.78 6.90 1.84
CA ALA A 227 -10.45 6.03 2.83
C ALA A 227 -10.70 4.59 2.34
N SER A 228 -10.70 4.37 1.02
CA SER A 228 -10.89 3.04 0.41
C SER A 228 -10.22 2.98 -0.98
N PRO A 229 -9.80 1.79 -1.46
CA PRO A 229 -9.18 1.57 -2.78
C PRO A 229 -9.93 2.11 -4.00
N ASP A 230 -11.24 2.36 -3.88
CA ASP A 230 -12.01 2.90 -4.99
C ASP A 230 -11.77 4.41 -5.14
N PRO A 231 -11.31 4.89 -6.32
CA PRO A 231 -10.97 6.29 -6.55
C PRO A 231 -12.16 7.25 -6.41
N ALA A 232 -13.41 6.76 -6.42
CA ALA A 232 -14.59 7.58 -6.12
C ALA A 232 -14.71 7.94 -4.62
N ASN A 233 -13.96 7.25 -3.75
CA ASN A 233 -13.98 7.55 -2.32
C ASN A 233 -13.26 8.86 -2.00
N PRO A 234 -13.72 9.55 -0.95
CA PRO A 234 -13.07 10.78 -0.49
C PRO A 234 -11.66 10.50 0.02
N GLU A 235 -10.86 11.57 0.02
CA GLU A 235 -9.60 11.61 0.75
C GLU A 235 -9.87 11.35 2.26
N ALA A 236 -8.89 10.81 2.97
CA ALA A 236 -9.00 10.53 4.41
C ALA A 236 -8.07 11.45 5.21
N SER A 237 -8.47 11.75 6.44
CA SER A 237 -7.64 12.42 7.44
C SER A 237 -6.99 11.41 8.39
N VAL A 238 -5.76 11.70 8.79
CA VAL A 238 -4.98 10.94 9.77
C VAL A 238 -4.45 11.88 10.85
N GLY A 239 -4.10 11.38 12.02
CA GLY A 239 -3.67 12.23 13.14
C GLY A 239 -2.87 11.49 14.20
N GLY A 240 -2.43 12.19 15.23
CA GLY A 240 -1.67 11.64 16.35
C GLY A 240 -0.32 11.06 15.94
N SER A 241 -0.17 9.75 16.15
CA SER A 241 1.08 9.02 15.97
C SER A 241 0.90 7.98 14.87
N ILE A 242 1.35 8.30 13.66
CA ILE A 242 1.09 7.52 12.45
C ILE A 242 2.36 6.96 11.83
N SER A 243 2.25 5.81 11.18
CA SER A 243 3.35 5.25 10.41
C SER A 243 3.28 5.68 8.94
N VAL A 244 4.40 5.63 8.22
CA VAL A 244 4.40 5.74 6.75
C VAL A 244 4.83 4.38 6.22
N GLY A 245 3.94 3.69 5.53
CA GLY A 245 4.22 2.39 4.92
C GLY A 245 4.77 2.54 3.51
N GLY A 246 5.73 1.69 3.15
CA GLY A 246 6.29 1.71 1.81
C GLY A 246 7.54 0.86 1.64
N THR A 247 8.40 1.25 0.71
CA THR A 247 9.70 0.63 0.45
C THR A 247 10.70 1.68 0.00
N ALA A 248 11.91 1.58 0.55
CA ALA A 248 13.07 2.39 0.22
C ALA A 248 14.23 1.44 -0.11
N ASP A 249 14.10 0.66 -1.18
CA ASP A 249 15.08 -0.34 -1.58
C ASP A 249 15.73 0.06 -2.91
N TYR A 250 17.06 0.21 -2.90
CA TYR A 250 17.84 0.43 -4.10
C TYR A 250 19.17 -0.34 -4.03
N TYR A 251 19.33 -1.40 -4.83
CA TYR A 251 20.61 -2.12 -4.90
C TYR A 251 20.75 -3.04 -6.10
N GLY A 252 22.00 -3.29 -6.48
CA GLY A 252 22.37 -4.08 -7.65
C GLY A 252 23.09 -3.24 -8.69
N CYS A 253 23.59 -3.88 -9.76
CA CYS A 253 24.35 -3.21 -10.81
C CYS A 253 25.50 -2.32 -10.30
N GLY A 254 26.23 -2.76 -9.26
CA GLY A 254 27.31 -1.99 -8.66
C GLY A 254 26.85 -0.75 -7.88
N ARG A 255 25.55 -0.62 -7.57
CA ARG A 255 24.97 0.48 -6.81
C ARG A 255 24.27 -0.01 -5.55
N GLN A 256 24.21 0.86 -4.55
CA GLN A 256 23.39 0.66 -3.35
C GLN A 256 22.81 1.98 -2.84
N MET A 257 21.68 1.89 -2.16
CA MET A 257 21.18 2.93 -1.30
C MET A 257 22.26 3.32 -0.28
N SER A 258 22.47 4.62 -0.13
CA SER A 258 23.34 5.19 0.88
C SER A 258 22.55 5.88 1.99
N GLU A 259 21.35 6.37 1.70
CA GLU A 259 20.52 7.08 2.66
C GLU A 259 19.06 7.07 2.19
N TYR A 260 18.11 7.03 3.13
CA TYR A 260 16.75 7.49 2.88
C TYR A 260 16.27 8.45 3.96
N VAL A 261 15.33 9.32 3.60
CA VAL A 261 14.64 10.23 4.51
C VAL A 261 13.17 10.38 4.10
N LEU A 262 12.28 10.43 5.07
CA LEU A 262 10.91 10.86 4.92
C LEU A 262 10.81 12.33 5.29
N GLN A 263 10.09 13.08 4.49
CA GLN A 263 9.94 14.51 4.64
C GLN A 263 8.48 14.89 4.47
N HIS A 264 8.07 16.01 5.05
CA HIS A 264 6.77 16.60 4.79
C HIS A 264 6.87 18.10 4.49
N LYS A 265 5.88 18.58 3.75
CA LYS A 265 5.68 20.00 3.45
C LYS A 265 4.18 20.26 3.32
N GLU A 266 3.73 21.41 3.80
CA GLU A 266 2.35 21.86 3.62
C GLU A 266 2.11 22.17 2.14
N LEU A 267 0.91 21.87 1.63
CA LEU A 267 0.57 22.21 0.24
C LEU A 267 0.51 23.75 0.04
N PRO A 268 0.80 24.24 -1.17
CA PRO A 268 1.03 23.49 -2.41
C PRO A 268 2.48 23.02 -2.59
N VAL A 269 2.65 21.87 -3.26
CA VAL A 269 3.94 21.35 -3.72
C VAL A 269 3.83 21.02 -5.19
N THR A 270 4.61 21.70 -6.03
CA THR A 270 4.52 21.59 -7.50
C THR A 270 5.22 20.36 -8.05
N HIS A 271 6.37 20.00 -7.45
CA HIS A 271 7.26 18.96 -7.97
C HIS A 271 7.68 17.94 -6.91
N PRO A 272 6.71 17.28 -6.23
CA PRO A 272 7.02 16.44 -5.09
C PRO A 272 7.88 15.21 -5.40
N ASN A 273 7.98 14.80 -6.67
CA ASN A 273 8.77 13.63 -7.08
C ASN A 273 10.08 13.97 -7.79
N THR A 274 10.49 15.24 -7.84
CA THR A 274 11.76 15.62 -8.48
C THR A 274 12.60 16.53 -7.58
N TRP A 275 13.88 16.68 -7.93
CA TRP A 275 14.84 17.54 -7.23
C TRP A 275 14.69 19.03 -7.60
N GLN A 276 13.82 19.37 -8.56
CA GLN A 276 13.66 20.76 -8.96
C GLN A 276 13.23 21.59 -7.76
N GLN A 277 13.84 22.78 -7.62
CA GLN A 277 13.70 23.66 -6.47
C GLN A 277 12.23 23.83 -6.09
N ASP A 278 11.78 23.03 -5.12
CA ASP A 278 10.58 23.34 -4.36
C ASP A 278 10.73 24.78 -3.84
N ALA A 279 9.63 25.53 -3.81
CA ALA A 279 9.60 26.92 -3.34
C ALA A 279 10.42 27.14 -2.06
N ALA A 280 10.87 28.40 -1.82
CA ALA A 280 11.88 28.80 -0.83
C ALA A 280 11.85 28.14 0.56
N ASP A 281 10.69 27.65 1.01
CA ASP A 281 10.54 26.97 2.29
C ASP A 281 11.09 25.53 2.28
N PRO A 282 11.94 25.18 3.26
CA PRO A 282 12.54 23.85 3.33
C PRO A 282 11.51 22.78 3.68
N TRP A 283 11.75 21.55 3.22
CA TRP A 283 11.05 20.37 3.70
C TRP A 283 11.42 20.08 5.15
N ALA A 284 10.45 19.65 5.95
CA ALA A 284 10.69 19.19 7.31
C ALA A 284 10.90 17.67 7.31
N ASP A 285 11.97 17.20 7.96
CA ASP A 285 12.28 15.78 8.07
C ASP A 285 11.36 15.11 9.11
N ILE A 286 10.67 14.04 8.70
CA ILE A 286 9.87 13.19 9.60
C ILE A 286 10.80 12.30 10.44
N ASN A 287 11.88 11.82 9.83
CA ASN A 287 12.94 11.05 10.47
C ASN A 287 14.31 11.63 10.12
N LEU A 288 15.30 11.42 10.99
CA LEU A 288 16.69 11.76 10.64
C LEU A 288 17.10 10.96 9.39
N PRO A 289 17.92 11.54 8.48
CA PRO A 289 18.45 10.79 7.35
C PRO A 289 19.16 9.51 7.82
N LEU A 290 18.76 8.37 7.26
CA LEU A 290 19.20 7.06 7.73
C LEU A 290 20.27 6.51 6.80
N PRO A 291 21.55 6.45 7.22
CA PRO A 291 22.61 5.91 6.39
C PRO A 291 22.45 4.40 6.19
N PHE A 292 22.80 3.92 5.01
CA PHE A 292 22.73 2.51 4.61
C PHE A 292 24.02 2.05 3.93
N GLY A 293 24.41 0.80 4.19
CA GLY A 293 25.50 0.14 3.45
C GLY A 293 26.92 0.40 3.98
N ASP A 294 27.08 0.83 5.24
CA ASP A 294 28.35 0.71 5.97
C ASP A 294 28.36 -0.57 6.84
N THR A 295 29.53 -0.93 7.39
CA THR A 295 29.67 -2.09 8.29
C THR A 295 28.86 -1.96 9.58
N LEU A 296 28.34 -0.77 9.87
CA LEU A 296 27.56 -0.48 11.05
C LEU A 296 26.06 -0.71 10.80
N HIS A 297 25.52 -0.50 9.61
CA HIS A 297 24.07 -0.63 9.30
C HIS A 297 23.81 -1.83 8.36
N PRO A 298 23.74 -3.07 8.89
CA PRO A 298 23.50 -4.25 8.07
C PRO A 298 22.11 -4.18 7.42
N ARG A 299 22.01 -4.62 6.17
CA ARG A 299 20.73 -4.80 5.43
C ARG A 299 19.80 -5.83 6.08
N THR A 300 20.38 -6.67 6.92
CA THR A 300 19.75 -7.83 7.55
C THR A 300 19.45 -7.51 9.01
N TYR A 301 18.19 -7.63 9.42
CA TYR A 301 17.78 -7.42 10.80
C TYR A 301 17.41 -8.73 11.48
N ASP A 302 17.59 -8.74 12.78
CA ASP A 302 17.18 -9.81 13.67
C ASP A 302 16.15 -9.19 14.61
N SER A 303 14.89 -9.63 14.58
CA SER A 303 13.95 -9.22 15.61
C SER A 303 14.43 -9.72 16.96
N ILE A 304 14.11 -9.01 18.05
CA ILE A 304 14.48 -9.47 19.40
C ILE A 304 13.89 -10.86 19.73
N PHE A 305 12.94 -11.34 18.92
CA PHE A 305 12.25 -12.63 19.04
C PHE A 305 12.63 -13.64 17.93
N GLY A 306 13.75 -13.44 17.22
CA GLY A 306 14.38 -14.49 16.40
C GLY A 306 13.78 -14.74 15.02
N THR A 307 12.93 -13.84 14.51
CA THR A 307 12.58 -13.81 13.09
C THR A 307 13.44 -12.76 12.39
N MET A 308 14.43 -13.26 11.64
CA MET A 308 15.18 -12.47 10.67
C MET A 308 14.28 -12.23 9.47
N ASP A 309 14.10 -10.99 9.10
CA ASP A 309 13.48 -10.66 7.83
C ASP A 309 14.38 -9.58 7.23
N ASN A 310 14.89 -9.78 6.02
CA ASN A 310 16.21 -9.23 5.64
C ASN A 310 16.14 -8.09 4.62
N THR A 311 15.07 -7.31 4.64
CA THR A 311 14.86 -6.22 3.67
C THR A 311 13.79 -5.27 4.16
N ILE A 312 13.88 -3.98 3.79
CA ILE A 312 12.73 -3.04 3.84
C ILE A 312 11.74 -3.43 2.73
N LYS A 313 11.45 -4.73 2.55
CA LYS A 313 10.49 -5.22 1.58
C LYS A 313 9.10 -4.82 2.04
N THR A 314 8.33 -4.27 1.12
CA THR A 314 6.90 -4.01 1.23
C THR A 314 6.15 -5.17 1.94
N PRO A 315 5.17 -4.85 2.80
CA PRO A 315 4.91 -3.55 3.44
C PRO A 315 5.76 -3.40 4.71
N ASN A 316 6.63 -2.39 4.75
CA ASN A 316 7.41 -2.05 5.94
C ASN A 316 7.18 -0.59 6.35
N PHE A 317 7.31 -0.32 7.64
CA PHE A 317 7.15 1.02 8.21
C PHE A 317 8.43 1.85 7.99
N LEU A 318 8.36 2.82 7.08
CA LEU A 318 9.45 3.74 6.73
C LEU A 318 9.72 4.78 7.83
N THR A 319 8.75 5.03 8.71
CA THR A 319 8.87 5.90 9.91
C THR A 319 9.79 5.35 10.99
N ARG A 320 10.34 4.14 10.80
CA ARG A 320 11.19 3.52 11.80
C ARG A 320 12.48 4.32 12.02
N GLN A 321 12.75 4.64 13.29
CA GLN A 321 14.04 5.20 13.71
C GLN A 321 14.97 4.08 14.18
N TRP A 322 16.25 4.20 13.86
CA TRP A 322 17.25 3.16 14.12
C TRP A 322 18.13 3.58 15.28
N SER A 323 18.34 2.67 16.22
CA SER A 323 19.25 2.86 17.33
C SER A 323 20.08 1.61 17.55
N ASN A 324 21.38 1.80 17.73
CA ASN A 324 22.25 0.76 18.23
C ASN A 324 22.00 0.61 19.74
N VAL A 325 21.49 -0.54 20.17
CA VAL A 325 21.26 -0.82 21.59
C VAL A 325 22.02 -2.08 22.00
N ASP A 326 22.43 -2.10 23.25
CA ASP A 326 23.01 -3.28 23.88
C ASP A 326 21.86 -4.24 24.25
N ILE A 327 21.71 -5.35 23.49
CA ILE A 327 20.71 -6.38 23.79
C ILE A 327 21.35 -7.47 24.64
N LEU A 328 20.71 -7.77 25.77
CA LEU A 328 21.10 -8.83 26.68
C LEU A 328 20.72 -10.18 26.05
N GLN A 329 21.71 -10.95 25.58
CA GLN A 329 21.48 -12.30 25.07
C GLN A 329 21.63 -13.33 26.21
N TYR A 330 20.59 -14.14 26.40
CA TYR A 330 20.63 -15.28 27.30
C TYR A 330 21.06 -16.51 26.50
N ILE A 331 22.31 -16.95 26.66
CA ILE A 331 22.74 -18.23 26.10
C ILE A 331 22.45 -19.28 27.17
N ASP A 332 21.49 -20.17 26.89
CA ASP A 332 21.20 -21.32 27.75
C ASP A 332 22.34 -22.34 27.61
N ILE A 333 23.39 -22.12 28.40
CA ILE A 333 24.45 -23.09 28.66
C ILE A 333 24.34 -23.42 30.14
N THR A 334 24.43 -24.70 30.45
CA THR A 334 24.24 -25.34 31.76
C THR A 334 25.28 -24.97 32.84
N THR A 335 25.90 -23.79 32.73
CA THR A 335 26.91 -23.19 33.60
C THR A 335 26.51 -21.73 33.91
N PRO A 336 27.02 -21.09 34.99
CA PRO A 336 26.46 -19.83 35.51
C PRO A 336 26.28 -18.78 34.40
N PRO A 337 25.14 -18.06 34.38
CA PRO A 337 24.75 -17.24 33.23
C PRO A 337 25.78 -16.13 33.00
N PHE A 338 26.50 -16.23 31.89
CA PHE A 338 27.30 -15.12 31.39
C PHE A 338 26.35 -14.17 30.65
N LEU A 339 26.22 -12.96 31.18
CA LEU A 339 25.51 -11.88 30.49
C LEU A 339 26.42 -11.32 29.41
N PHE A 340 26.06 -11.53 28.14
CA PHE A 340 26.68 -10.85 27.02
C PHE A 340 25.73 -9.78 26.49
N TYR A 341 26.27 -8.59 26.31
CA TYR A 341 25.61 -7.52 25.57
C TYR A 341 26.08 -7.61 24.13
N ASP A 342 25.16 -7.91 23.23
CA ASP A 342 25.41 -7.82 21.80
C ASP A 342 24.83 -6.51 21.28
N LYS A 343 25.63 -5.75 20.53
CA LYS A 343 25.20 -4.49 19.93
C LYS A 343 24.37 -4.81 18.71
N LYS A 344 23.06 -4.76 18.86
CA LYS A 344 22.12 -4.93 17.76
C LYS A 344 21.49 -3.60 17.41
N TRP A 345 21.29 -3.39 16.11
CA TRP A 345 20.44 -2.31 15.63
C TRP A 345 19.00 -2.72 15.82
N VAL A 346 18.28 -1.95 16.63
CA VAL A 346 16.84 -2.07 16.81
C VAL A 346 16.15 -0.83 16.30
N THR A 347 14.87 -0.97 15.99
CA THR A 347 14.02 0.14 15.60
C THR A 347 13.31 0.68 16.84
N THR A 348 13.54 1.93 17.23
CA THR A 348 13.03 2.55 18.47
C THR A 348 11.87 3.50 18.27
N GLY A 349 11.80 4.20 17.14
CA GLY A 349 10.63 4.98 16.74
C GLY A 349 9.76 4.15 15.81
N LEU A 350 8.45 4.07 16.04
CA LEU A 350 7.52 3.39 15.13
C LEU A 350 6.67 4.38 14.31
N ALA A 351 6.59 5.64 14.74
CA ALA A 351 5.58 6.56 14.25
C ALA A 351 6.11 8.00 14.15
N TRP A 352 5.58 8.71 13.16
CA TRP A 352 5.62 10.14 13.02
C TRP A 352 4.63 10.77 14.01
N GLY A 353 5.17 11.48 15.01
CA GLY A 353 4.36 12.30 15.90
C GLY A 353 3.91 13.57 15.17
N THR A 354 2.79 13.49 14.46
CA THR A 354 2.21 14.67 13.78
C THR A 354 1.72 15.72 14.77
N GLY A 355 1.58 15.36 16.04
CA GLY A 355 1.26 16.24 17.15
C GLY A 355 0.56 15.47 18.26
N THR A 356 0.36 16.14 19.39
CA THR A 356 -0.67 15.74 20.35
C THR A 356 -1.90 16.60 20.08
N ALA A 357 -3.08 15.99 20.08
CA ALA A 357 -4.33 16.70 19.85
C ALA A 357 -4.43 17.94 20.77
N GLY A 358 -4.71 19.10 20.19
CA GLY A 358 -4.80 20.37 20.93
C GLY A 358 -3.48 21.08 21.25
N SER A 359 -2.32 20.55 20.83
CA SER A 359 -1.03 21.27 20.93
C SER A 359 -0.90 22.34 19.85
N SER A 360 -0.32 23.49 20.20
CA SER A 360 0.01 24.54 19.23
C SER A 360 1.07 24.14 18.20
N SER A 361 1.80 23.05 18.44
CA SER A 361 2.78 22.48 17.51
C SER A 361 2.21 21.32 16.68
N ALA A 362 0.92 21.00 16.84
CA ALA A 362 0.31 19.90 16.13
C ALA A 362 0.01 20.28 14.68
N LEU A 363 0.37 19.39 13.76
CA LEU A 363 0.08 19.57 12.35
C LEU A 363 -1.42 19.47 12.11
N ASN A 364 -1.96 20.38 11.30
CA ASN A 364 -3.37 20.39 10.92
C ASN A 364 -3.51 21.02 9.55
N GLY A 365 -3.92 20.24 8.57
CA GLY A 365 -4.08 20.70 7.19
C GLY A 365 -3.71 19.65 6.16
N ARG A 366 -3.48 20.10 4.93
CA ARG A 366 -3.12 19.21 3.82
C ARG A 366 -1.62 19.26 3.56
N TYR A 367 -0.97 18.10 3.60
CA TYR A 367 0.47 17.95 3.49
C TYR A 367 0.85 17.00 2.37
N THR A 368 2.01 17.23 1.77
CA THR A 368 2.70 16.23 0.96
C THR A 368 3.78 15.57 1.81
N VAL A 369 3.75 14.24 1.85
CA VAL A 369 4.83 13.41 2.42
C VAL A 369 5.67 12.87 1.26
N ARG A 370 6.99 13.04 1.36
CA ARG A 370 7.96 12.61 0.34
C ARG A 370 8.96 11.64 0.94
N LEU A 371 9.16 10.52 0.27
CA LEU A 371 10.29 9.62 0.46
C LEU A 371 11.40 10.06 -0.49
N ARG A 372 12.60 10.29 0.05
CA ARG A 372 13.80 10.63 -0.69
C ARG A 372 14.85 9.56 -0.43
N VAL A 373 15.40 8.98 -1.50
CA VAL A 373 16.41 7.92 -1.45
C VAL A 373 17.65 8.36 -2.21
N LYS A 374 18.77 8.44 -1.51
CA LYS A 374 20.10 8.59 -2.11
C LYS A 374 20.69 7.22 -2.36
N HIS A 375 21.49 7.14 -3.42
CA HIS A 375 22.28 5.96 -3.69
C HIS A 375 23.71 6.33 -4.09
N GLN A 376 24.59 5.33 -4.07
CA GLN A 376 26.00 5.46 -4.38
C GLN A 376 26.47 4.31 -5.25
N VAL A 377 27.55 4.53 -5.99
CA VAL A 377 28.25 3.51 -6.76
C VAL A 377 29.28 2.84 -5.85
N ILE A 378 29.21 1.52 -5.71
CA ILE A 378 30.16 0.71 -4.93
C ILE A 378 31.31 0.21 -5.81
N ILE A 379 30.98 -0.15 -7.05
CA ILE A 379 31.90 -0.76 -8.00
C ILE A 379 31.92 0.11 -9.25
N GLY A 380 33.03 0.81 -9.47
CA GLY A 380 33.24 1.68 -10.62
C GLY A 380 34.05 2.92 -10.27
N PRO A 381 34.46 3.72 -11.27
CA PRO A 381 34.99 5.05 -11.01
C PRO A 381 33.94 5.90 -10.27
N PRO A 382 34.35 6.91 -9.49
CA PRO A 382 33.43 7.86 -8.90
C PRO A 382 32.69 8.61 -10.02
N ASP A 383 31.50 8.11 -10.36
CA ASP A 383 30.57 8.78 -11.26
C ASP A 383 30.12 10.12 -10.63
N PRO A 384 29.57 11.05 -11.44
CA PRO A 384 28.82 12.18 -10.89
C PRO A 384 27.78 11.67 -9.89
N THR A 385 27.55 12.44 -8.81
CA THR A 385 26.56 12.11 -7.77
C THR A 385 25.27 11.65 -8.45
N PRO A 386 24.87 10.39 -8.25
CA PRO A 386 23.75 9.86 -9.00
C PRO A 386 22.47 10.59 -8.58
N PRO A 387 21.46 10.63 -9.48
CA PRO A 387 20.19 11.28 -9.18
C PRO A 387 19.52 10.60 -7.98
N GLU A 388 19.00 11.42 -7.07
CA GLU A 388 18.16 10.94 -5.99
C GLU A 388 16.85 10.39 -6.55
N LEU A 389 16.23 9.46 -5.83
CA LEU A 389 14.92 8.91 -6.16
C LEU A 389 13.89 9.44 -5.18
N TYR A 390 12.70 9.71 -5.70
CA TYR A 390 11.60 10.23 -4.90
C TYR A 390 10.33 9.44 -5.14
N ASP A 391 9.48 9.41 -4.13
CA ASP A 391 8.06 9.13 -4.25
C ASP A 391 7.32 9.98 -3.23
N ALA A 392 6.13 10.46 -3.58
CA ALA A 392 5.37 11.33 -2.71
C ALA A 392 3.88 11.01 -2.71
N ALA A 393 3.22 11.29 -1.59
CA ALA A 393 1.79 11.15 -1.42
C ALA A 393 1.22 12.34 -0.62
N THR A 394 0.02 12.78 -1.01
CA THR A 394 -0.72 13.83 -0.33
C THR A 394 -1.62 13.23 0.73
N VAL A 395 -1.65 13.84 1.92
CA VAL A 395 -2.41 13.39 3.08
C VAL A 395 -3.03 14.58 3.81
N TRP A 396 -4.23 14.38 4.37
CA TRP A 396 -4.81 15.32 5.33
C TRP A 396 -4.41 14.93 6.74
N ILE A 397 -3.89 15.88 7.49
CA ILE A 397 -3.53 15.69 8.88
C ILE A 397 -4.50 16.49 9.74
N ASP A 398 -5.06 15.83 10.73
CA ASP A 398 -5.92 16.43 11.73
C ASP A 398 -5.44 16.03 13.13
N ASN A 399 -5.01 17.02 13.88
CA ASN A 399 -4.69 16.92 15.30
C ASN A 399 -5.47 17.97 16.10
N ARG A 400 -6.61 18.43 15.59
CA ARG A 400 -7.51 19.28 16.36
C ARG A 400 -8.22 18.41 17.38
N GLN A 401 -8.50 18.99 18.53
CA GLN A 401 -9.24 18.29 19.56
C GLN A 401 -10.74 18.44 19.26
N ILE A 402 -11.43 17.32 19.11
CA ILE A 402 -12.89 17.32 19.08
C ILE A 402 -13.48 17.76 20.43
N GLU A 403 -14.60 18.47 20.39
CA GLU A 403 -15.31 18.96 21.57
C GLU A 403 -16.56 18.13 21.84
N GLY A 404 -16.62 17.52 23.02
CA GLY A 404 -17.81 16.86 23.54
C GLY A 404 -18.05 17.29 24.98
N ARG A 405 -19.09 18.09 25.21
CA ARG A 405 -19.43 18.56 26.56
C ARG A 405 -20.92 18.80 26.73
N ILE A 406 -21.48 18.26 27.81
CA ILE A 406 -22.83 18.62 28.28
C ILE A 406 -22.70 19.82 29.22
N THR A 407 -23.43 20.88 28.94
CA THR A 407 -23.39 22.13 29.72
C THR A 407 -24.59 22.28 30.64
N GLY A 408 -25.70 21.61 30.36
CA GLY A 408 -26.87 21.61 31.22
C GLY A 408 -28.03 20.81 30.64
N MET A 409 -29.13 20.82 31.38
CA MET A 409 -30.42 20.28 30.97
C MET A 409 -31.49 21.31 31.32
N GLY A 410 -32.56 21.43 30.56
CA GLY A 410 -33.65 22.38 30.86
C GLY A 410 -34.99 21.93 30.31
N VAL A 411 -36.08 22.55 30.76
CA VAL A 411 -37.36 22.44 30.06
C VAL A 411 -37.19 23.09 28.69
N SER A 412 -37.71 22.49 27.63
CA SER A 412 -37.54 23.06 26.28
C SER A 412 -38.06 24.50 26.18
N GLY A 413 -37.19 25.41 25.73
CA GLY A 413 -37.44 26.86 25.71
C GLY A 413 -37.52 27.55 27.09
N GLY A 414 -37.18 26.84 28.17
CA GLY A 414 -37.28 27.28 29.56
C GLY A 414 -35.93 27.54 30.25
N ILE A 415 -35.93 27.45 31.58
CA ILE A 415 -34.76 27.69 32.43
C ILE A 415 -33.82 26.48 32.39
N ASP A 416 -32.53 26.74 32.26
CA ASP A 416 -31.48 25.73 32.32
C ASP A 416 -31.10 25.41 33.76
N PHE A 417 -30.90 24.12 34.01
CA PHE A 417 -30.42 23.58 35.25
C PHE A 417 -28.92 23.29 35.15
N SER A 418 -28.19 23.70 36.19
CA SER A 418 -26.74 23.46 36.28
C SER A 418 -26.43 22.03 36.79
N ALA A 419 -25.17 21.61 36.65
CA ALA A 419 -24.73 20.34 37.22
C ALA A 419 -24.99 20.32 38.74
N CYS A 420 -25.54 19.21 39.25
CA CYS A 420 -25.90 18.99 40.66
C CYS A 420 -27.18 19.68 41.17
N GLU A 421 -27.94 20.37 40.32
CA GLU A 421 -29.29 20.78 40.69
C GLU A 421 -30.27 19.59 40.70
N GLU A 422 -31.24 19.64 41.61
CA GLU A 422 -32.29 18.63 41.70
C GLU A 422 -33.40 18.96 40.71
N LEU A 423 -33.59 18.08 39.74
CA LEU A 423 -34.67 18.15 38.77
C LEU A 423 -35.94 17.55 39.35
N SER A 424 -37.08 18.11 38.98
CA SER A 424 -38.40 17.60 39.36
C SER A 424 -39.13 17.18 38.09
N LEU A 425 -39.60 15.91 38.04
CA LEU A 425 -40.30 15.42 36.85
C LEU A 425 -41.61 16.17 36.58
N SER A 426 -42.23 16.74 37.62
CA SER A 426 -43.44 17.55 37.46
C SER A 426 -43.23 18.81 36.62
N GLN A 427 -41.99 19.33 36.54
CA GLN A 427 -41.63 20.48 35.68
C GLN A 427 -41.82 20.20 34.19
N PHE A 428 -41.83 18.92 33.79
CA PHE A 428 -41.98 18.47 32.41
C PHE A 428 -43.41 18.05 32.08
N VAL A 429 -44.34 18.16 33.04
CA VAL A 429 -45.77 17.86 32.86
C VAL A 429 -46.53 19.17 32.70
N ILE A 430 -47.39 19.28 31.67
CA ILE A 430 -48.21 20.48 31.48
C ILE A 430 -49.47 20.39 32.38
N PRO A 431 -49.69 21.36 33.31
CA PRO A 431 -50.88 21.36 34.14
C PRO A 431 -52.15 21.39 33.30
N GLY A 432 -53.09 20.48 33.58
CA GLY A 432 -54.36 20.38 32.86
C GLY A 432 -54.28 19.67 31.49
N SER A 433 -53.11 19.19 31.07
CA SER A 433 -52.94 18.36 29.89
C SER A 433 -51.95 17.21 30.13
N PRO A 434 -52.32 16.17 30.90
CA PRO A 434 -51.43 15.06 31.28
C PRO A 434 -50.81 14.29 30.11
N ALA A 435 -51.50 14.31 28.97
CA ALA A 435 -51.06 13.68 27.72
C ALA A 435 -50.01 14.51 26.97
N THR A 436 -49.86 15.79 27.32
CA THR A 436 -48.89 16.71 26.69
C THR A 436 -47.74 16.94 27.66
N ARG A 437 -46.53 16.60 27.23
CA ARG A 437 -45.30 16.70 28.03
C ARG A 437 -44.35 17.68 27.38
N ASN A 438 -43.63 18.42 28.21
CA ASN A 438 -42.48 19.18 27.74
C ASN A 438 -41.28 18.25 27.68
N ASN A 439 -40.48 18.37 26.63
CA ASN A 439 -39.21 17.65 26.56
C ASN A 439 -38.16 18.35 27.42
N ALA A 440 -37.23 17.55 27.93
CA ALA A 440 -35.98 17.99 28.51
C ALA A 440 -34.95 18.22 27.40
N ASP A 441 -34.53 19.46 27.22
CA ASP A 441 -33.44 19.80 26.30
C ASP A 441 -32.11 19.55 27.02
N ILE A 442 -31.37 18.54 26.56
CA ILE A 442 -29.98 18.34 26.93
C ILE A 442 -29.15 19.31 26.10
N LYS A 443 -28.49 20.25 26.77
CA LYS A 443 -27.69 21.29 26.12
C LYS A 443 -26.20 20.98 26.22
N GLY A 444 -25.49 21.30 25.15
CA GLY A 444 -24.05 21.11 25.12
C GLY A 444 -23.43 21.37 23.76
N ARG A 445 -22.27 20.76 23.56
CA ARG A 445 -21.48 20.79 22.34
C ARG A 445 -21.04 19.39 21.95
N ALA A 446 -21.18 19.09 20.67
CA ALA A 446 -20.66 17.90 20.02
C ALA A 446 -20.15 18.36 18.65
N TRP A 447 -18.88 18.74 18.61
CA TRP A 447 -18.35 19.58 17.55
C TRP A 447 -16.91 19.20 17.22
N ASP A 448 -16.55 19.36 15.96
CA ASP A 448 -15.22 19.08 15.44
C ASP A 448 -14.78 20.25 14.54
N PRO A 449 -13.63 20.89 14.83
CA PRO A 449 -13.07 21.94 14.00
C PRO A 449 -12.80 21.48 12.57
N VAL A 450 -12.96 22.35 11.58
CA VAL A 450 -12.55 22.00 10.21
C VAL A 450 -11.04 21.86 10.07
N ILE A 451 -10.63 20.93 9.21
CA ILE A 451 -9.22 20.80 8.80
C ILE A 451 -8.92 21.90 7.77
N LEU A 452 -7.87 22.67 8.01
CA LEU A 452 -7.55 23.82 7.17
C LEU A 452 -6.82 23.41 5.89
N ASP A 453 -7.40 23.75 4.73
CA ASP A 453 -6.65 23.75 3.47
C ASP A 453 -6.18 25.17 3.18
N THR A 454 -5.01 25.52 3.73
CA THR A 454 -4.38 26.84 3.55
C THR A 454 -4.15 27.18 2.07
N TYR A 455 -4.09 26.18 1.19
CA TYR A 455 -4.00 26.38 -0.25
C TYR A 455 -5.26 27.03 -0.84
N VAL A 456 -6.46 26.60 -0.42
CA VAL A 456 -7.74 27.12 -0.95
C VAL A 456 -7.97 28.57 -0.52
N ASP A 457 -7.48 28.96 0.66
CA ASP A 457 -7.63 30.31 1.24
C ASP A 457 -6.85 31.40 0.48
N THR A 458 -5.79 31.03 -0.27
CA THR A 458 -5.00 31.99 -1.07
C THR A 458 -5.77 32.59 -2.26
N SER A 459 -6.94 32.05 -2.61
CA SER A 459 -7.79 32.57 -3.69
C SER A 459 -8.63 33.79 -3.29
N GLY A 460 -8.60 34.22 -2.01
CA GLY A 460 -9.33 35.38 -1.52
C GLY A 460 -10.85 35.20 -1.46
N MET A 461 -11.35 34.00 -1.77
CA MET A 461 -12.68 33.59 -1.35
C MET A 461 -12.58 33.08 0.09
N PRO A 462 -13.42 33.56 1.03
CA PRO A 462 -13.55 32.89 2.32
C PRO A 462 -13.81 31.41 2.03
N PRO A 463 -13.22 30.46 2.79
CA PRO A 463 -13.43 29.03 2.54
C PRO A 463 -14.92 28.79 2.49
N THR A 464 -15.49 28.70 1.28
CA THR A 464 -16.93 28.62 1.09
C THR A 464 -17.31 27.18 1.39
N THR A 465 -17.20 26.78 2.65
CA THR A 465 -17.88 25.63 3.27
C THR A 465 -18.04 24.44 2.32
N THR A 466 -17.01 24.14 1.53
CA THR A 466 -17.10 23.05 0.58
C THR A 466 -16.98 21.82 1.45
N THR A 467 -18.09 21.10 1.56
CA THR A 467 -18.27 19.81 2.22
C THR A 467 -17.42 18.71 1.54
N ILE A 468 -16.20 19.05 1.12
CA ILE A 468 -15.24 18.17 0.52
C ILE A 468 -14.59 17.45 1.68
N LYS A 469 -15.03 16.22 1.91
CA LYS A 469 -14.31 15.31 2.80
C LYS A 469 -12.85 15.21 2.34
N PRO A 470 -11.88 15.24 3.27
CA PRO A 470 -12.05 15.10 4.72
C PRO A 470 -12.05 16.42 5.50
N ASN A 471 -12.16 17.60 4.87
CA ASN A 471 -12.14 18.89 5.58
C ASN A 471 -13.19 18.96 6.71
N ASP A 472 -14.41 18.48 6.42
CA ASP A 472 -15.44 18.16 7.39
C ASP A 472 -15.41 16.65 7.66
N ASN A 473 -14.76 16.29 8.77
CA ASN A 473 -14.55 14.92 9.23
C ASN A 473 -15.45 14.52 10.41
N PHE A 474 -16.33 15.41 10.91
CA PHE A 474 -17.26 15.10 12.00
C PHE A 474 -18.08 13.86 11.64
N ALA A 475 -18.07 12.84 12.51
CA ALA A 475 -18.76 11.59 12.23
C ALA A 475 -20.13 11.57 12.89
N ASN A 476 -20.15 11.65 14.23
CA ASN A 476 -21.38 11.59 15.01
C ASN A 476 -21.17 11.96 16.48
N TYR A 477 -22.31 12.13 17.16
CA TYR A 477 -22.39 12.00 18.61
C TYR A 477 -23.53 11.06 19.03
N THR A 478 -23.35 10.43 20.20
CA THR A 478 -24.38 9.63 20.86
C THR A 478 -24.56 10.08 22.29
N LEU A 479 -25.82 10.11 22.73
CA LEU A 479 -26.18 10.30 24.13
C LEU A 479 -26.68 8.98 24.70
N GLN A 480 -26.25 8.66 25.90
CA GLN A 480 -26.74 7.53 26.68
C GLN A 480 -26.98 7.97 28.12
N PHE A 481 -27.86 7.29 28.85
CA PHE A 481 -28.02 7.58 30.27
C PHE A 481 -28.12 6.30 31.10
N LYS A 482 -27.76 6.38 32.38
CA LYS A 482 -27.96 5.28 33.34
C LYS A 482 -28.44 5.79 34.68
N LYS A 483 -29.25 4.98 35.34
CA LYS A 483 -29.61 5.13 36.75
C LYS A 483 -28.41 4.77 37.62
N ASP A 484 -28.19 5.50 38.71
CA ASP A 484 -27.13 5.16 39.66
C ASP A 484 -27.35 3.74 40.24
N GLY A 485 -26.25 2.99 40.38
CA GLY A 485 -26.28 1.56 40.69
C GLY A 485 -26.69 0.62 39.55
N SER A 486 -27.08 1.13 38.37
CA SER A 486 -27.29 0.30 37.17
C SER A 486 -25.96 -0.12 36.54
N VAL A 487 -25.89 -1.36 36.05
CA VAL A 487 -24.71 -1.91 35.36
C VAL A 487 -24.58 -1.46 33.90
N SER A 488 -25.68 -1.00 33.30
CA SER A 488 -25.74 -0.68 31.87
C SER A 488 -26.35 0.69 31.61
N PHE A 489 -25.85 1.34 30.56
CA PHE A 489 -26.47 2.52 29.94
C PHE A 489 -27.67 2.11 29.08
N VAL A 490 -28.66 2.98 29.03
CA VAL A 490 -29.84 2.91 28.19
C VAL A 490 -29.77 4.05 27.18
N THR A 491 -30.06 3.75 25.92
CA THR A 491 -30.12 4.77 24.88
C THR A 491 -31.46 5.51 24.98
N PRO A 492 -31.48 6.85 25.13
CA PRO A 492 -32.70 7.63 24.94
C PRO A 492 -33.15 7.50 23.47
N PRO A 493 -34.39 7.92 23.11
CA PRO A 493 -34.93 7.71 21.76
C PRO A 493 -34.17 8.39 20.59
N MET A 494 -33.05 9.09 20.81
CA MET A 494 -32.06 9.39 19.76
C MET A 494 -30.94 8.36 19.76
N VAL A 495 -30.79 7.66 18.64
CA VAL A 495 -29.83 6.55 18.53
C VAL A 495 -28.43 7.05 18.20
N THR A 496 -28.27 8.05 17.33
CA THR A 496 -26.98 8.67 16.94
C THR A 496 -27.29 9.91 16.08
N SER A 497 -26.61 11.04 16.29
CA SER A 497 -26.71 12.19 15.38
C SER A 497 -25.44 12.29 14.53
N GLY A 498 -25.59 12.41 13.22
CA GLY A 498 -24.48 12.73 12.31
C GLY A 498 -24.25 14.24 12.12
N THR A 499 -25.07 15.07 12.76
CA THR A 499 -24.99 16.53 12.67
C THR A 499 -24.27 17.08 13.89
N ARG A 500 -23.36 18.03 13.66
CA ARG A 500 -22.60 18.77 14.69
C ARG A 500 -23.57 19.59 15.57
N MET A 501 -23.16 19.89 16.80
CA MET A 501 -23.91 20.76 17.71
C MET A 501 -22.97 21.76 18.41
N PRO A 502 -23.13 23.08 18.21
CA PRO A 502 -24.03 23.71 17.22
C PRO A 502 -23.66 23.29 15.79
N ASP A 503 -24.63 23.38 14.87
CA ASP A 503 -24.43 23.09 13.44
C ASP A 503 -23.68 24.25 12.77
N LEU A 504 -22.41 24.39 13.15
CA LEU A 504 -21.52 25.43 12.70
C LEU A 504 -20.23 24.80 12.16
N LEU A 505 -19.91 25.12 10.91
CA LEU A 505 -18.66 24.75 10.27
C LEU A 505 -17.66 25.90 10.46
N GLN A 506 -16.77 25.77 11.44
CA GLN A 506 -15.81 26.81 11.80
C GLN A 506 -14.45 26.21 12.18
N GLU A 507 -13.40 26.99 12.04
CA GLU A 507 -12.09 26.68 12.60
C GLU A 507 -12.06 26.89 14.11
N ALA A 508 -11.35 26.02 14.83
CA ALA A 508 -11.02 26.28 16.22
C ALA A 508 -9.98 27.40 16.31
N PRO A 509 -10.17 28.40 17.21
CA PRO A 509 -9.11 29.34 17.54
C PRO A 509 -7.83 28.56 17.90
N LEU A 510 -6.68 28.92 17.33
CA LEU A 510 -5.37 28.32 17.62
C LEU A 510 -4.90 28.51 19.07
N ALA A 511 -5.71 29.13 19.93
CA ALA A 511 -5.36 29.38 21.32
C ALA A 511 -5.38 28.06 22.11
N LEU A 512 -4.27 27.80 22.81
CA LEU A 512 -4.17 26.74 23.82
C LEU A 512 -5.41 26.77 24.72
N LEU A 513 -6.01 25.60 24.93
CA LEU A 513 -6.96 25.31 26.01
C LEU A 513 -6.26 25.48 27.37
N VAL A 514 -5.85 26.70 27.70
CA VAL A 514 -5.49 27.08 29.05
C VAL A 514 -6.81 27.25 29.77
N ASP A 515 -7.09 26.37 30.72
CA ASP A 515 -8.17 26.55 31.69
C ASP A 515 -7.83 27.80 32.54
N PRO A 516 -8.69 28.84 32.63
CA PRO A 516 -10.05 28.89 32.12
C PRO A 516 -10.11 29.26 30.64
N LEU A 517 -10.89 28.48 29.88
CA LEU A 517 -11.23 28.76 28.48
C LEU A 517 -11.41 30.27 28.27
N PRO A 518 -10.85 30.87 27.20
CA PRO A 518 -11.32 32.19 26.76
C PRO A 518 -12.85 32.13 26.65
N PRO A 519 -13.58 33.23 26.97
CA PRO A 519 -15.03 33.20 27.01
C PRO A 519 -15.55 32.62 25.70
N ALA A 520 -16.09 31.40 25.78
CA ALA A 520 -16.56 30.68 24.62
C ALA A 520 -17.55 31.58 23.86
N PRO A 521 -17.54 31.58 22.51
CA PRO A 521 -18.63 32.20 21.77
C PRO A 521 -19.97 31.66 22.31
N PRO A 522 -21.03 32.47 22.34
CA PRO A 522 -22.24 32.18 23.10
C PRO A 522 -23.14 31.11 22.44
N ASP A 523 -22.68 29.88 22.22
CA ASP A 523 -23.45 28.89 21.44
C ASP A 523 -23.37 27.46 22.00
N THR A 524 -24.09 27.18 23.09
CA THR A 524 -24.48 25.81 23.47
C THR A 524 -25.76 25.45 22.71
N GLY A 525 -25.76 24.33 21.98
CA GLY A 525 -26.95 23.87 21.25
C GLY A 525 -27.73 22.80 22.01
N VAL A 526 -28.91 22.43 21.50
CA VAL A 526 -29.71 21.31 22.04
C VAL A 526 -29.22 20.01 21.41
N LEU A 527 -28.48 19.21 22.17
CA LEU A 527 -27.98 17.90 21.75
C LEU A 527 -29.11 16.89 21.58
N LEU A 528 -30.13 16.95 22.44
CA LEU A 528 -31.31 16.10 22.40
C LEU A 528 -32.47 16.78 23.13
N SER A 529 -33.65 16.76 22.53
CA SER A 529 -34.92 17.01 23.18
C SER A 529 -35.53 15.67 23.62
N TRP A 530 -35.55 15.39 24.93
CA TRP A 530 -35.87 14.09 25.53
C TRP A 530 -37.22 14.11 26.27
N ASP A 531 -38.16 13.21 25.95
CA ASP A 531 -39.33 12.95 26.81
C ASP A 531 -38.89 12.19 28.09
N ILE A 532 -38.34 12.95 29.02
CA ILE A 532 -37.78 12.44 30.27
C ILE A 532 -38.85 11.81 31.17
N VAL A 533 -40.09 12.29 31.10
CA VAL A 533 -41.22 11.75 31.87
C VAL A 533 -41.55 10.34 31.39
N ALA A 534 -41.66 10.12 30.07
CA ALA A 534 -41.88 8.77 29.53
C ALA A 534 -40.78 7.80 29.94
N ALA A 535 -39.53 8.28 29.94
CA ALA A 535 -38.37 7.47 30.21
C ALA A 535 -38.20 7.11 31.68
N LEU A 536 -38.55 8.03 32.62
CA LEU A 536 -38.21 7.90 34.04
C LEU A 536 -39.40 7.68 34.98
N ASP A 537 -40.63 8.04 34.60
CA ASP A 537 -41.81 7.79 35.46
C ASP A 537 -42.19 6.30 35.43
N ALA A 538 -42.16 5.64 36.60
CA ALA A 538 -42.69 4.29 36.80
C ALA A 538 -44.16 4.27 37.25
N GLY A 539 -44.77 5.44 37.47
CA GLY A 539 -46.08 5.56 38.08
C GLY A 539 -46.03 5.51 39.62
N PRO A 540 -47.20 5.37 40.27
CA PRO A 540 -47.27 5.24 41.73
C PRO A 540 -46.56 3.95 42.19
N ARG A 541 -46.02 3.98 43.41
CA ARG A 541 -45.41 2.80 44.01
C ARG A 541 -46.50 1.75 44.27
N PRO A 542 -46.30 0.48 43.87
CA PRO A 542 -47.19 -0.62 44.26
C PRO A 542 -47.28 -0.76 45.78
N ASP A 543 -48.35 -1.37 46.27
CA ASP A 543 -48.55 -1.64 47.72
C ASP A 543 -47.44 -2.52 48.35
N ASP A 544 -46.58 -3.13 47.53
CA ASP A 544 -45.42 -3.89 48.00
C ASP A 544 -44.23 -2.98 48.34
N PRO A 545 -43.85 -2.82 49.62
CA PRO A 545 -42.70 -2.03 50.01
C PRO A 545 -41.35 -2.62 49.55
N ALA A 546 -41.29 -3.88 49.12
CA ALA A 546 -40.09 -4.46 48.52
C ALA A 546 -39.99 -4.25 47.00
N ALA A 547 -41.04 -3.72 46.35
CA ALA A 547 -41.03 -3.47 44.93
C ALA A 547 -39.93 -2.45 44.55
N VAL A 548 -39.05 -2.85 43.64
CA VAL A 548 -38.03 -1.97 43.05
C VAL A 548 -38.59 -1.41 41.74
N ALA A 549 -38.42 -0.11 41.52
CA ALA A 549 -38.83 0.51 40.25
C ALA A 549 -38.09 -0.16 39.07
N PRO A 550 -38.77 -0.48 37.95
CA PRO A 550 -38.12 -1.03 36.78
C PRO A 550 -37.01 -0.10 36.29
N SER A 551 -35.78 -0.59 36.10
CA SER A 551 -34.70 0.25 35.57
C SER A 551 -34.99 0.65 34.11
N PRO A 552 -34.79 1.91 33.70
CA PRO A 552 -34.15 3.01 34.44
C PRO A 552 -35.14 3.94 35.18
N LYS A 553 -36.41 3.56 35.36
CA LYS A 553 -37.47 4.38 35.98
C LYS A 553 -37.37 4.45 37.52
N ILE A 554 -38.14 5.37 38.10
CA ILE A 554 -38.34 5.57 39.54
C ILE A 554 -39.82 5.75 39.85
N TYR A 555 -40.30 5.22 40.98
CA TYR A 555 -41.70 5.44 41.40
C TYR A 555 -41.91 6.88 41.83
N ARG A 556 -43.16 7.35 41.76
CA ARG A 556 -43.55 8.66 42.29
C ARG A 556 -43.22 8.76 43.78
N GLY A 557 -42.71 9.91 44.20
CA GLY A 557 -42.13 10.18 45.51
C GLY A 557 -40.67 9.74 45.69
N GLU A 558 -40.08 9.00 44.74
CA GLU A 558 -38.68 8.58 44.82
C GLU A 558 -37.72 9.59 44.21
N ARG A 559 -36.47 9.54 44.68
CA ARG A 559 -35.35 10.33 44.17
C ARG A 559 -34.22 9.39 43.77
N CYS A 560 -33.58 9.66 42.64
CA CYS A 560 -32.40 8.91 42.21
C CYS A 560 -31.41 9.79 41.45
N ALA A 561 -30.14 9.42 41.50
CA ALA A 561 -29.10 10.01 40.67
C ALA A 561 -29.01 9.26 39.34
N TYR A 562 -28.63 9.99 38.30
CA TYR A 562 -28.44 9.49 36.96
C TYR A 562 -27.16 10.08 36.36
N LEU A 563 -26.63 9.39 35.35
CA LEU A 563 -25.48 9.85 34.58
C LEU A 563 -25.88 9.90 33.11
N ILE A 564 -25.68 11.05 32.46
CA ILE A 564 -25.76 11.17 31.00
C ILE A 564 -24.34 11.11 30.47
N ARG A 565 -24.10 10.26 29.47
CA ARG A 565 -22.86 10.17 28.74
C ARG A 565 -23.06 10.72 27.34
N LEU A 566 -22.20 11.66 26.97
CA LEU A 566 -22.04 12.12 25.60
C LEU A 566 -20.76 11.52 25.04
N ASP A 567 -20.88 10.75 23.98
CA ASP A 567 -19.75 10.29 23.17
C ASP A 567 -19.76 11.06 21.85
N VAL A 568 -18.63 11.64 21.47
CA VAL A 568 -18.44 12.37 20.21
C VAL A 568 -17.27 11.77 19.46
N ALA A 569 -17.41 11.60 18.15
CA ALA A 569 -16.38 11.03 17.30
C ALA A 569 -16.31 11.74 15.94
N ASP A 570 -15.12 11.71 15.35
CA ASP A 570 -14.86 12.09 13.96
C ASP A 570 -14.42 10.88 13.11
N THR A 571 -14.03 11.14 11.88
CA THR A 571 -13.50 10.13 10.94
C THR A 571 -11.98 10.14 10.80
N THR A 572 -11.26 10.98 11.56
CA THR A 572 -9.80 11.07 11.54
C THR A 572 -9.17 9.85 12.20
N LEU A 573 -8.27 9.18 11.50
CA LEU A 573 -7.56 8.00 12.02
C LEU A 573 -6.32 8.42 12.80
N VAL A 574 -6.38 8.37 14.13
CA VAL A 574 -5.27 8.80 15.01
C VAL A 574 -4.27 7.72 15.39
N SER A 575 -4.60 6.48 15.06
CA SER A 575 -3.70 5.34 15.16
C SER A 575 -4.04 4.33 14.07
N GLU A 576 -3.34 3.20 14.05
CA GLU A 576 -3.59 2.11 13.11
C GLU A 576 -5.02 1.52 13.20
N SER A 577 -5.82 1.87 14.23
CA SER A 577 -7.17 1.32 14.40
C SER A 577 -8.18 2.21 15.14
N THR A 578 -7.82 3.43 15.55
CA THR A 578 -8.69 4.29 16.36
C THR A 578 -8.97 5.62 15.69
N VAL A 579 -10.19 6.13 15.89
CA VAL A 579 -10.59 7.49 15.49
C VAL A 579 -10.49 8.47 16.67
N HIS A 580 -10.56 9.78 16.43
CA HIS A 580 -10.77 10.70 17.54
C HIS A 580 -12.12 10.38 18.19
N HIS A 581 -12.09 10.21 19.50
CA HIS A 581 -13.31 10.10 20.30
C HIS A 581 -13.09 10.80 21.64
N ILE A 582 -14.15 11.43 22.15
CA ILE A 582 -14.17 12.05 23.46
C ILE A 582 -15.47 11.68 24.15
N GLN A 583 -15.38 11.44 25.45
CA GLN A 583 -16.50 11.11 26.30
C GLN A 583 -16.65 12.17 27.39
N HIS A 584 -17.89 12.60 27.62
CA HIS A 584 -18.22 13.48 28.73
C HIS A 584 -19.40 12.93 29.53
N ASP A 585 -19.17 12.68 30.82
CA ASP A 585 -20.16 12.19 31.77
C ASP A 585 -20.72 13.37 32.60
N TRP A 586 -22.04 13.57 32.55
CA TRP A 586 -22.75 14.64 33.26
C TRP A 586 -23.75 14.05 34.27
N PRO A 587 -23.48 14.16 35.58
CA PRO A 587 -24.36 13.64 36.61
C PRO A 587 -25.52 14.59 36.90
N PHE A 588 -26.69 14.02 37.22
CA PHE A 588 -27.84 14.78 37.70
C PHE A 588 -28.66 13.99 38.72
N CYS A 589 -29.41 14.70 39.56
CA CYS A 589 -30.38 14.10 40.47
C CYS A 589 -31.79 14.47 40.01
N ILE A 590 -32.71 13.52 40.08
CA ILE A 590 -34.11 13.77 39.74
C ILE A 590 -35.05 13.16 40.78
N MET A 591 -36.09 13.92 41.11
CA MET A 591 -37.20 13.50 41.94
C MET A 591 -38.44 13.27 41.06
N ASN A 592 -39.07 12.10 41.21
CA ASN A 592 -40.37 11.87 40.60
C ASN A 592 -41.46 12.43 41.51
N ASP A 593 -41.67 13.74 41.47
CA ASP A 593 -42.67 14.45 42.26
C ASP A 593 -44.01 14.63 41.52
N ILE A 594 -44.24 13.89 40.43
CA ILE A 594 -45.49 13.91 39.69
C ILE A 594 -46.63 13.50 40.64
N PRO A 595 -47.61 14.39 40.90
CA PRO A 595 -48.79 14.06 41.71
C PRO A 595 -49.61 12.94 41.07
N ASP A 596 -50.18 12.07 41.91
CA ASP A 596 -50.94 10.91 41.44
C ASP A 596 -52.20 11.27 40.64
N ASP A 597 -52.75 12.46 40.89
CA ASP A 597 -53.90 13.02 40.21
C ASP A 597 -53.56 13.71 38.87
N LEU A 598 -52.29 14.01 38.61
CA LEU A 598 -51.85 14.76 37.42
C LEU A 598 -51.55 13.88 36.21
N VAL A 599 -51.36 12.56 36.38
CA VAL A 599 -51.23 11.62 35.25
C VAL A 599 -52.10 10.40 35.55
N PRO A 600 -53.31 10.30 34.98
CA PRO A 600 -54.18 9.15 35.21
C PRO A 600 -53.46 7.88 34.79
N ASP A 601 -53.55 6.86 35.64
CA ASP A 601 -52.95 5.55 35.40
C ASP A 601 -53.26 5.06 33.98
N VAL A 602 -52.23 5.00 33.14
CA VAL A 602 -52.29 4.35 31.81
C VAL A 602 -52.39 2.82 31.97
N VAL A 603 -52.51 2.32 33.21
CA VAL A 603 -52.59 0.90 33.58
C VAL A 603 -53.79 0.16 32.96
N ASN A 604 -54.74 0.85 32.29
CA ASN A 604 -55.90 0.21 31.67
C ASN A 604 -56.14 0.44 30.17
N THR A 605 -55.19 1.00 29.42
CA THR A 605 -55.24 0.90 27.94
C THR A 605 -54.28 -0.19 27.47
N PRO A 606 -54.77 -1.34 26.98
CA PRO A 606 -53.89 -2.31 26.32
C PRO A 606 -53.21 -1.61 25.14
N TRP A 607 -51.88 -1.71 25.09
CA TRP A 607 -51.10 -1.32 23.91
C TRP A 607 -51.66 -2.06 22.68
N PRO A 608 -51.86 -1.40 21.52
CA PRO A 608 -52.14 -2.08 20.27
C PRO A 608 -50.96 -2.92 19.78
#